data_AF-W4LJL9-F1
#
_entry.id   AF-W4LJL9-F1
#
_cell.length_a   1.000
_cell.length_b   1.000
_cell.length_c   1.000
_cell.angle_alpha   90.00
_cell.angle_beta   90.00
_cell.angle_gamma   90.00
#
_symmetry.space_group_name_H-M   'P 1'
#
loop_
_entity.id
_entity.type
_entity.pdbx_description
1 polymer ?
#
loop_
_entity_poly.entity_id
_entity_poly.type
_entity_poly.pdbx_seq_one_letter_code
_entity_poly.pdbx_strand_id
1 'polypeptide(L)'
;MHLRTLAGWPQLSVFHMAMLTSHPLANGCPPTWASVWGQDQYGPWCAFRIGEAEQRMRWIAPGRFVMGSPNDEEGRWEGEGPQHEVQLTQGFWLFDTPCRQAL
;
A
#
# COMPACT_ATOMS: atom_id res chain seq x y z
N MET A 1 -23.91 -41.24 -8.22
CA MET A 1 -23.64 -39.79 -8.23
C MET A 1 -23.44 -39.36 -6.78
N HIS A 2 -22.18 -39.29 -6.33
CA HIS A 2 -21.82 -39.06 -4.94
C HIS A 2 -21.90 -37.57 -4.62
N LEU A 3 -22.73 -37.19 -3.66
CA LEU A 3 -22.59 -35.90 -2.96
C LEU A 3 -21.36 -35.99 -2.04
N ARG A 4 -20.42 -35.05 -2.19
CA ARG A 4 -19.42 -34.72 -1.18
C ARG A 4 -19.48 -33.22 -0.92
N THR A 5 -19.80 -32.89 0.31
CA THR A 5 -19.70 -31.59 0.95
C THR A 5 -18.24 -31.11 0.94
N LEU A 6 -18.00 -29.85 0.60
CA LEU A 6 -16.79 -29.13 1.04
C LEU A 6 -17.19 -27.76 1.57
N ALA A 7 -17.01 -27.64 2.89
CA ALA A 7 -16.98 -26.40 3.64
C ALA A 7 -15.63 -25.67 3.43
N GLY A 8 -15.62 -24.38 3.75
CA GLY A 8 -14.55 -23.41 3.46
C GLY A 8 -14.90 -22.70 2.16
N TRP A 9 -15.05 -21.38 2.05
CA TRP A 9 -14.17 -20.33 2.54
C TRP A 9 -14.96 -19.01 2.71
N PRO A 10 -15.34 -18.59 3.92
CA PRO A 10 -15.83 -17.23 4.15
C PRO A 10 -14.68 -16.22 4.36
N GLN A 11 -13.48 -16.70 4.71
CA GLN A 11 -12.42 -15.88 5.30
C GLN A 11 -11.71 -14.93 4.31
N LEU A 12 -11.58 -15.30 3.03
CA LEU A 12 -10.92 -14.46 2.02
C LEU A 12 -11.70 -13.16 1.74
N SER A 13 -13.04 -13.21 1.80
CA SER A 13 -13.90 -12.04 1.60
C SER A 13 -13.75 -11.03 2.74
N VAL A 14 -13.60 -11.50 3.98
CA VAL A 14 -13.50 -10.64 5.17
C VAL A 14 -12.09 -10.03 5.29
N PHE A 15 -11.04 -10.75 4.91
CA PHE A 15 -9.67 -10.20 4.90
C PHE A 15 -9.49 -9.10 3.85
N HIS A 16 -10.07 -9.26 2.65
CA HIS A 16 -10.01 -8.21 1.62
C HIS A 16 -10.81 -6.96 2.03
N MET A 17 -11.97 -7.14 2.70
CA MET A 17 -12.74 -6.03 3.28
C MET A 17 -12.03 -5.35 4.46
N ALA A 18 -11.41 -6.11 5.37
CA ALA A 18 -10.74 -5.56 6.55
C ALA A 18 -9.48 -4.75 6.19
N MET A 19 -8.76 -5.15 5.14
CA MET A 19 -7.64 -4.39 4.58
C MET A 19 -8.08 -3.04 3.99
N LEU A 20 -9.31 -2.95 3.51
CA LEU A 20 -9.88 -1.69 2.99
C LEU A 20 -10.41 -0.77 4.11
N THR A 21 -10.63 -1.27 5.34
CA THR A 21 -11.21 -0.48 6.44
C THR A 21 -10.21 0.02 7.48
N SER A 22 -8.97 -0.50 7.50
CA SER A 22 -7.92 -0.05 8.43
C SER A 22 -6.91 0.85 7.74
N HIS A 23 -7.32 2.08 7.42
CA HIS A 23 -6.46 3.12 6.89
C HIS A 23 -6.72 4.46 7.60
N PRO A 24 -5.79 5.43 7.56
CA PRO A 24 -5.87 6.66 8.34
C PRO A 24 -7.03 7.59 7.98
N LEU A 25 -7.76 7.34 6.90
CA LEU A 25 -8.93 8.14 6.50
C LEU A 25 -10.25 7.36 6.68
N ALA A 26 -10.22 6.16 7.28
CA ALA A 26 -11.39 5.28 7.39
C ALA A 26 -12.54 5.89 8.21
N ASN A 27 -12.22 6.81 9.12
CA ASN A 27 -13.18 7.57 9.93
C ASN A 27 -13.45 8.98 9.36
N GLY A 28 -12.94 9.31 8.17
CA GLY A 28 -13.06 10.63 7.56
C GLY A 28 -12.21 11.72 8.23
N CYS A 29 -11.29 11.35 9.13
CA CYS A 29 -10.39 12.30 9.80
C CYS A 29 -8.99 12.23 9.18
N PRO A 30 -8.60 13.17 8.30
CA PRO A 30 -7.25 13.18 7.76
C PRO A 30 -6.20 13.54 8.80
N PRO A 31 -4.92 13.25 8.54
CA PRO A 31 -3.82 13.83 9.31
C PRO A 31 -3.91 15.36 9.37
N THR A 32 -3.55 15.97 10.49
CA THR A 32 -3.66 17.43 10.71
C THR A 32 -2.83 18.27 9.75
N TRP A 33 -1.79 17.69 9.16
CA TRP A 33 -0.94 18.34 8.17
C TRP A 33 -1.50 18.30 6.74
N ALA A 34 -2.57 17.54 6.50
CA ALA A 34 -3.13 17.38 5.16
C ALA A 34 -3.81 18.68 4.71
N SER A 35 -3.35 19.23 3.59
CA SER A 35 -4.00 20.37 2.93
C SER A 35 -5.28 19.94 2.23
N VAL A 36 -5.26 18.77 1.59
CA VAL A 36 -6.41 18.13 0.93
C VAL A 36 -6.28 16.61 1.07
N TRP A 37 -7.39 15.88 0.96
CA TRP A 37 -7.39 14.42 1.05
C TRP A 37 -8.55 13.80 0.28
N GLY A 38 -8.46 12.50 0.03
CA GLY A 38 -9.52 11.74 -0.60
C GLY A 38 -9.18 10.27 -0.75
N GLN A 39 -9.99 9.58 -1.54
CA GLN A 39 -9.80 8.18 -1.91
C GLN A 39 -10.12 8.04 -3.39
N ASP A 40 -9.28 7.31 -4.12
CA ASP A 40 -9.52 6.95 -5.52
C ASP A 40 -9.33 5.42 -5.71
N GLN A 41 -9.30 4.97 -6.96
CA GLN A 41 -9.12 3.55 -7.31
C GLN A 41 -7.80 2.93 -6.84
N TYR A 42 -6.80 3.74 -6.48
CA TYR A 42 -5.52 3.30 -5.93
C TYR A 42 -5.49 3.36 -4.40
N GLY A 43 -6.59 3.78 -3.76
CA GLY A 43 -6.74 3.85 -2.32
C GLY A 43 -6.67 5.27 -1.74
N PRO A 44 -6.45 5.38 -0.42
CA PRO A 44 -6.44 6.65 0.29
C PRO A 44 -5.23 7.50 -0.10
N TRP A 45 -5.47 8.80 -0.25
CA TRP A 45 -4.42 9.76 -0.53
C TRP A 45 -4.64 11.07 0.24
N CYS A 46 -3.57 11.78 0.50
CA CYS A 46 -3.60 13.14 1.04
C CYS A 46 -2.49 13.97 0.41
N ALA A 47 -2.54 15.29 0.54
CA ALA A 47 -1.46 16.17 0.14
C ALA A 47 -1.02 17.04 1.32
N PHE A 48 0.24 17.42 1.35
CA PHE A 48 0.72 18.52 2.19
C PHE A 48 1.24 19.65 1.30
N ARG A 49 1.34 20.85 1.87
CA ARG A 49 1.82 22.04 1.19
C ARG A 49 2.97 22.69 1.94
N ILE A 50 3.99 23.14 1.19
CA ILE A 50 5.07 24.00 1.69
C ILE A 50 5.17 25.19 0.72
N GLY A 51 4.72 26.38 1.16
CA GLY A 51 4.58 27.53 0.27
C GLY A 51 3.60 27.24 -0.87
N GLU A 52 4.04 27.42 -2.11
CA GLU A 52 3.25 27.09 -3.30
C GLU A 52 3.36 25.60 -3.69
N ALA A 53 4.40 24.91 -3.23
CA ALA A 53 4.66 23.51 -3.55
C ALA A 53 3.67 22.58 -2.84
N GLU A 54 3.10 21.65 -3.61
CA GLU A 54 2.17 20.62 -3.14
C GLU A 54 2.69 19.23 -3.49
N GLN A 55 2.65 18.32 -2.52
CA GLN A 55 3.07 16.93 -2.71
C GLN A 55 1.96 15.99 -2.23
N ARG A 56 1.47 15.16 -3.16
CA ARG A 56 0.51 14.09 -2.86
C ARG A 56 1.24 12.88 -2.28
N MET A 57 0.61 12.25 -1.30
CA MET A 57 1.05 11.02 -0.66
C MET A 57 -0.05 9.95 -0.76
N ARG A 58 0.37 8.70 -0.96
CA ARG A 58 -0.46 7.50 -1.03
C ARG A 58 -0.30 6.71 0.26
N TRP A 59 -1.40 6.22 0.81
CA TRP A 59 -1.34 5.29 1.93
C TRP A 59 -0.91 3.91 1.45
N ILE A 60 0.22 3.43 1.94
CA ILE A 60 0.68 2.05 1.75
C ILE A 60 0.20 1.26 2.96
N ALA A 61 -0.71 0.32 2.75
CA ALA A 61 -1.25 -0.52 3.81
C ALA A 61 -0.16 -1.46 4.38
N PRO A 62 -0.27 -1.85 5.67
CA PRO A 62 0.56 -2.94 6.20
C PRO A 62 0.32 -4.22 5.38
N GLY A 63 1.35 -5.03 5.20
CA GLY A 63 1.29 -6.17 4.30
C GLY A 63 2.56 -7.01 4.28
N ARG A 64 2.53 -8.06 3.47
CA ARG A 64 3.68 -8.92 3.19
C ARG A 64 3.96 -8.90 1.69
N PHE A 65 5.23 -8.92 1.32
CA PHE A 65 5.67 -9.04 -0.06
C PHE A 65 7.04 -9.71 -0.13
N VAL A 66 7.40 -10.19 -1.32
CA VAL A 66 8.74 -10.71 -1.60
C VAL A 66 9.59 -9.56 -2.12
N MET A 67 10.70 -9.26 -1.44
CA MET A 67 11.67 -8.26 -1.86
C MET A 67 12.87 -8.94 -2.55
N GLY A 68 13.37 -8.32 -3.61
CA GLY A 68 14.51 -8.79 -4.42
C GLY A 68 14.09 -9.35 -5.78
N SER A 69 15.08 -9.60 -6.64
CA SER A 69 14.92 -10.12 -8.00
C SER A 69 15.07 -11.65 -8.04
N PRO A 70 14.30 -12.41 -8.84
CA PRO A 70 14.57 -13.82 -9.14
C PRO A 70 15.99 -14.05 -9.68
N ASN A 71 16.53 -15.25 -9.47
CA ASN A 71 17.90 -15.58 -9.88
C ASN A 71 18.10 -15.54 -11.40
N ASP A 72 17.04 -15.73 -12.16
CA ASP A 72 16.99 -15.80 -13.62
C ASP A 72 16.46 -14.52 -14.29
N GLU A 73 16.28 -13.42 -13.54
CA GLU A 73 15.88 -12.13 -14.10
C GLU A 73 17.02 -11.49 -14.91
N GLU A 74 16.76 -11.21 -16.19
CA GLU A 74 17.73 -10.52 -17.06
C GLU A 74 17.99 -9.09 -16.56
N GLY A 75 19.26 -8.72 -16.41
CA GLY A 75 19.66 -7.39 -15.95
C GLY A 75 19.78 -7.22 -14.43
N ARG A 76 19.46 -8.26 -13.65
CA ARG A 76 19.69 -8.33 -12.19
C ARG A 76 21.16 -8.03 -11.83
N TRP A 77 21.37 -7.28 -10.75
CA TRP A 77 22.67 -7.11 -10.10
C TRP A 77 22.86 -8.12 -8.95
N GLU A 78 24.12 -8.43 -8.62
CA GLU A 78 24.45 -9.44 -7.60
C GLU A 78 23.79 -9.17 -6.24
N GLY A 79 23.67 -7.89 -5.87
CA GLY A 79 23.12 -7.45 -4.58
C GLY A 79 21.58 -7.46 -4.46
N GLU A 80 20.84 -7.82 -5.52
CA GLU A 80 19.36 -7.79 -5.51
C GLU A 80 18.72 -9.07 -4.94
N GLY A 81 19.54 -10.05 -4.53
CA GLY A 81 19.08 -11.32 -3.97
C GLY A 81 19.78 -11.71 -2.66
N PRO A 82 19.39 -12.84 -2.05
CA PRO A 82 18.25 -13.68 -2.45
C PRO A 82 16.90 -12.99 -2.16
N GLN A 83 15.87 -13.39 -2.90
CA GLN A 83 14.51 -12.99 -2.57
C GLN A 83 14.15 -13.44 -1.15
N HIS A 84 13.50 -12.55 -0.39
CA HIS A 84 13.04 -12.85 0.97
C HIS A 84 11.71 -12.15 1.27
N GLU A 85 10.93 -12.74 2.18
CA GLU A 85 9.66 -12.16 2.60
C GLU A 85 9.91 -10.98 3.54
N VAL A 86 9.29 -9.84 3.24
CA VAL A 86 9.26 -8.64 4.07
C VAL A 86 7.85 -8.44 4.61
N GLN A 87 7.74 -8.14 5.91
CA GLN A 87 6.49 -7.76 6.55
C GLN A 87 6.53 -6.30 7.00
N LEU A 88 5.62 -5.49 6.46
CA LEU A 88 5.32 -4.16 6.95
C LEU A 88 4.20 -4.27 7.98
N THR A 89 4.54 -4.08 9.26
CA THR A 89 3.60 -4.22 10.38
C THR A 89 2.69 -3.00 10.55
N GLN A 90 3.08 -1.87 9.98
CA GLN A 90 2.34 -0.62 10.00
C GLN A 90 2.30 -0.03 8.59
N GLY A 91 1.20 0.63 8.27
CA GLY A 91 1.12 1.39 7.03
C GLY A 91 1.83 2.73 7.13
N PHE A 92 2.13 3.33 5.99
CA PHE A 92 2.83 4.61 5.91
C PHE A 92 2.41 5.40 4.68
N TRP A 93 2.74 6.69 4.68
CA TRP A 93 2.52 7.58 3.54
C TRP A 93 3.75 7.62 2.64
N LEU A 94 3.58 7.36 1.34
CA LEU A 94 4.64 7.44 0.33
C LEU A 94 4.29 8.49 -0.71
N PHE A 95 5.27 9.24 -1.22
CA PHE A 95 4.98 10.23 -2.26
C PHE A 95 4.45 9.56 -3.54
N ASP A 96 3.40 10.14 -4.11
CA ASP A 96 2.81 9.68 -5.37
C ASP A 96 3.73 9.95 -6.58
N THR A 97 4.66 10.87 -6.42
CA THR A 97 5.68 11.23 -7.42
C THR A 97 7.01 11.47 -6.74
N PRO A 98 8.15 11.29 -7.43
CA PRO A 98 9.43 11.77 -6.92
C PRO A 98 9.36 13.23 -6.49
N CYS A 99 10.22 13.60 -5.54
CA CYS A 99 10.35 14.98 -5.10
C CYS A 99 10.70 15.87 -6.31
N ARG A 100 9.93 16.94 -6.50
CA ARG A 100 10.18 17.90 -7.58
C ARG A 100 11.14 18.98 -7.09
N GLN A 101 11.93 19.53 -8.00
CA GLN A 101 12.85 20.64 -7.71
C GLN A 101 12.13 21.98 -7.44
N ALA A 102 10.80 22.04 -7.50
CA ALA A 102 10.05 23.28 -7.30
C ALA A 102 10.18 23.77 -5.85
N LEU A 103 11.19 24.61 -5.60
CA LEU A 103 11.47 25.41 -4.40
C LEU A 103 12.42 26.55 -4.79
#